data_AF-A0A530AHC2-F1
#
_entry.id   AF-A0A530AHC2-F1
#
_cell.length_a   1.000
_cell.length_b   1.000
_cell.length_c   1.000
_cell.angle_alpha   90.00
_cell.angle_beta   90.00
_cell.angle_gamma   90.00
#
_symmetry.space_group_name_H-M   'P 1'
#
loop_
_entity.id
_entity.type
_entity.pdbx_description
1 polymer ?
#
loop_
_entity_poly.entity_id
_entity_poly.type
_entity_poly.pdbx_seq_one_letter_code
_entity_poly.pdbx_strand_id
1 'polypeptide(L)' 'MVAPRAVWKGFLKVGSVSCGVKLVGATSETGK' A
#
# COMPACT_ATOMS: atom_id res chain seq x y z
N MET A 1 13.67 15.76 -2.30
CA MET A 1 12.77 14.88 -1.53
C MET A 1 12.64 13.56 -2.28
N VAL A 2 13.17 12.44 -1.77
CA VAL A 2 13.08 11.12 -2.44
C VAL A 2 11.69 10.55 -2.22
N ALA A 3 10.99 10.19 -3.30
CA ALA A 3 9.67 9.59 -3.20
C ALA A 3 9.74 8.20 -2.52
N PRO A 4 8.88 7.90 -1.53
CA PRO A 4 8.87 6.60 -0.87
C PRO A 4 8.70 5.44 -1.87
N ARG A 5 9.51 4.39 -1.75
CA ARG A 5 9.42 3.21 -2.62
C ARG A 5 8.15 2.42 -2.32
N ALA A 6 7.44 2.01 -3.38
CA ALA A 6 6.27 1.16 -3.23
C ALA A 6 6.70 -0.23 -2.79
N VAL A 7 6.10 -0.76 -1.73
CA VAL A 7 6.16 -2.20 -1.43
C VAL A 7 5.14 -2.97 -2.25
N TRP A 8 4.01 -2.33 -2.57
CA TRP A 8 2.96 -2.90 -3.41
C TRP A 8 2.14 -1.80 -4.10
N LYS A 9 1.62 -2.09 -5.29
CA LYS A 9 0.70 -1.22 -6.04
C LYS A 9 -0.50 -2.06 -6.49
N GLY A 10 -1.70 -1.51 -6.38
CA GLY A 10 -2.91 -2.21 -6.77
C GLY A 10 -4.14 -1.30 -6.72
N PHE A 11 -5.32 -1.91 -6.72
CA PHE A 11 -6.59 -1.22 -6.61
C PHE A 11 -7.30 -1.66 -5.33
N LEU A 12 -7.76 -0.69 -4.55
CA LEU A 12 -8.61 -0.92 -3.39
C LEU A 12 -10.04 -0.55 -3.74
N LYS A 13 -10.97 -1.48 -3.54
CA LYS A 13 -12.40 -1.23 -3.73
C LYS A 13 -12.99 -0.64 -2.45
N VAL A 14 -13.62 0.52 -2.56
CA VAL A 14 -14.34 1.18 -1.46
C VAL A 14 -15.77 1.41 -1.95
N GLY A 15 -16.71 0.60 -1.43
CA GLY A 15 -18.07 0.55 -1.95
C GLY A 15 -18.11 0.17 -3.44
N SER A 16 -18.64 1.06 -4.27
CA SER A 16 -18.69 0.90 -5.74
C SER A 16 -17.45 1.46 -6.47
N VAL A 17 -16.57 2.19 -5.78
CA VAL A 17 -15.42 2.89 -6.38
C VAL A 17 -14.15 2.04 -6.29
N SER A 18 -13.32 2.06 -7.34
CA SER A 18 -11.99 1.45 -7.32
C SER A 18 -10.92 2.56 -7.27
N CYS A 19 -10.06 2.53 -6.25
CA CYS A 19 -9.02 3.52 -6.04
C CYS A 19 -7.64 2.91 -6.29
N GLY A 20 -6.84 3.52 -7.16
CA GLY A 20 -5.45 3.11 -7.37
C GLY A 20 -4.62 3.45 -6.14
N VAL A 21 -4.08 2.45 -5.45
CA VAL A 21 -3.32 2.62 -4.21
C VAL A 21 -1.88 2.17 -4.38
N LYS A 22 -0.98 2.86 -3.66
CA LYS A 22 0.43 2.51 -3.52
C LYS A 22 0.73 2.35 -2.03
N LEU A 23 1.02 1.13 -1.61
CA LEU A 23 1.49 0.86 -0.25
C LEU A 23 2.99 1.15 -0.16
N VAL A 24 3.38 1.87 0.88
CA VAL A 24 4.76 2.24 1.22
C VAL A 24 4.98 1.99 2.71
N GLY A 25 6.22 1.73 3.13
CA GLY A 25 6.55 1.64 4.56
C GLY A 25 5.87 0.50 5.31
N ALA A 26 5.64 -0.65 4.67
CA ALA A 26 5.14 -1.83 5.38
C ALA A 26 6.15 -2.26 6.45
N THR A 27 5.69 -2.38 7.68
CA THR A 27 6.45 -2.95 8.81
C THR A 27 6.02 -4.39 8.98
N SER A 28 6.96 -5.33 8.99
CA SER A 28 6.69 -6.71 9.37
C SER A 28 6.65 -6.81 10.89
N GLU A 29 5.59 -7.39 11.44
CA GLU A 29 5.59 -7.80 12.84
C GLU A 29 6.47 -9.04 12.99
N THR A 30 7.37 -9.03 13.98
CA THR A 30 8.09 -10.26 14.34
C THR A 30 7.08 -11.18 15.01
N GLY A 31 6.72 -12.27 14.32
CA GLY A 31 5.82 -13.30 14.86
C GLY A 31 6.40 -13.94 16.13
N LYS A 32 5.52 -14.51 16.95
CA LYS A 32 5.88 -15.30 18.13
C LYS A 32 6.70 -16.54 17.76
#